data_AF-A0A0J6URP2-F1
#
_entry.id   AF-A0A0J6URP2-F1
#
_cell.length_a   1.000
_cell.length_b   1.000
_cell.length_c   1.000
_cell.angle_alpha   90.00
_cell.angle_beta   90.00
_cell.angle_gamma   90.00
#
_symmetry.space_group_name_H-M   'P 1'
#
loop_
_entity.id
_entity.type
_entity.pdbx_description
1 polymer ?
#
loop_
_entity_poly.entity_id
_entity_poly.type
_entity_poly.pdbx_seq_one_letter_code
_entity_poly.pdbx_strand_id
1 'polypeptide(L)'
;MGVGGDPRDLVRALLAEGCEALVIHFLHAYANPEHELRAGAIARELWPNPYVTLGHALLSEFREYERGTTASVNAAVQPILDRYIRRLQDDLRAKGFARDLLVMNGNGGTVPAGLVVEAAAKTVMSGPASGVMAAAATLAQSGLKNAITYDMGGTSTDVALIAGGVPEVSAELTIDYGLPIHLPMVDVHTVGAGGGSIA
;
A
#
# COMPACT_ATOMS: atom_id res chain seq x y z
N MET A 1 -29.72 11.60 3.80
CA MET A 1 -28.93 12.47 4.70
C MET A 1 -28.38 13.60 3.85
N GLY A 2 -28.87 14.82 4.08
CA GLY A 2 -28.74 15.95 3.17
C GLY A 2 -27.33 16.52 3.10
N VAL A 3 -26.92 16.86 1.87
CA VAL A 3 -25.66 17.51 1.53
C VAL A 3 -25.74 18.97 1.98
N GLY A 4 -25.13 19.32 3.12
CA GLY A 4 -25.14 20.70 3.65
C GLY A 4 -24.65 20.90 5.09
N GLY A 5 -23.96 19.94 5.71
CA GLY A 5 -23.40 20.08 7.07
C GLY A 5 -21.95 20.60 7.07
N ASP A 6 -21.52 21.21 8.18
CA ASP A 6 -20.10 21.55 8.40
C ASP A 6 -19.27 20.26 8.34
N PRO A 7 -18.17 20.19 7.56
CA PRO A 7 -17.25 19.05 7.55
C PRO A 7 -16.82 18.59 8.96
N ARG A 8 -16.79 19.51 9.94
CA ARG A 8 -16.50 19.17 11.35
C ARG A 8 -17.52 18.23 11.96
N ASP A 9 -18.80 18.33 11.63
CA ASP A 9 -19.85 17.48 12.18
C ASP A 9 -19.68 16.04 11.69
N LEU A 10 -19.35 15.87 10.40
CA LEU A 10 -19.04 14.55 9.82
C LEU A 10 -17.80 13.93 10.48
N VAL A 11 -16.74 14.72 10.69
CA VAL A 11 -15.53 14.26 11.37
C VAL A 11 -15.85 13.79 12.80
N ARG A 12 -16.65 14.55 13.55
CA ARG A 12 -17.06 14.17 14.91
C ARG A 12 -17.91 12.90 14.92
N ALA A 13 -18.79 12.72 13.94
CA ALA A 13 -19.60 11.51 13.81
C ALA A 13 -18.72 10.27 13.59
N LEU A 14 -17.75 10.34 12.67
CA LEU A 14 -16.81 9.24 12.42
C LEU A 14 -15.94 8.90 13.65
N LEU A 15 -15.51 9.92 14.41
CA LEU A 15 -14.80 9.69 15.67
C LEU A 15 -15.69 9.02 16.72
N ALA A 16 -16.97 9.38 16.80
CA ALA A 16 -17.94 8.75 17.71
C ALA A 16 -18.24 7.29 17.33
N GLU A 17 -18.11 6.93 16.05
CA GLU A 17 -18.18 5.55 15.56
C GLU A 17 -16.89 4.74 15.82
N GLY A 18 -15.83 5.39 16.33
CA GLY A 18 -14.56 4.72 16.66
C GLY A 18 -13.64 4.49 15.46
N CYS A 19 -13.83 5.23 14.36
CA CYS A 19 -12.93 5.15 13.21
C CYS A 19 -11.50 5.55 13.58
N GLU A 20 -10.53 4.69 13.28
CA GLU A 20 -9.10 4.95 13.55
C GLU A 20 -8.45 5.83 12.47
N ALA A 21 -8.91 5.70 11.22
CA ALA A 21 -8.38 6.42 10.05
C ALA A 21 -9.51 7.03 9.22
N LEU A 22 -9.19 8.12 8.50
CA LEU A 22 -10.11 8.89 7.68
C LEU A 22 -9.63 8.94 6.23
N VAL A 23 -10.55 8.76 5.29
CA VAL A 23 -10.34 9.03 3.85
C VAL A 23 -11.21 10.22 3.44
N ILE A 24 -10.60 11.18 2.76
CA ILE A 24 -11.29 12.29 2.11
C ILE A 24 -11.12 12.11 0.61
N HIS A 25 -12.23 11.89 -0.09
CA HIS A 25 -12.24 11.59 -1.51
C HIS A 25 -13.36 12.38 -2.20
N PHE A 26 -12.98 13.35 -3.02
CA PHE A 26 -13.90 14.14 -3.84
C PHE A 26 -13.75 13.79 -5.32
N LEU A 27 -14.84 13.98 -6.07
CA LEU A 27 -14.81 13.86 -7.54
C LEU A 27 -13.90 14.95 -8.12
N HIS A 28 -13.14 14.58 -9.15
CA HIS A 28 -12.21 15.48 -9.86
C HIS A 28 -11.07 16.10 -9.04
N ALA A 29 -10.81 15.58 -7.84
CA ALA A 29 -9.70 16.05 -7.01
C ALA A 29 -8.31 15.84 -7.63
N TYR A 30 -8.19 14.89 -8.59
CA TYR A 30 -6.97 14.73 -9.41
C TYR A 30 -6.66 15.95 -10.28
N ALA A 31 -7.69 16.72 -10.67
CA ALA A 31 -7.56 17.92 -11.49
C ALA A 31 -7.53 19.19 -10.64
N ASN A 32 -8.36 19.26 -9.59
CA ASN A 32 -8.32 20.34 -8.60
C ASN A 32 -8.47 19.79 -7.17
N PRO A 33 -7.37 19.65 -6.41
CA PRO A 33 -7.39 19.09 -5.05
C PRO A 33 -7.79 20.09 -3.96
N GLU A 34 -8.07 21.36 -4.28
CA GLU A 34 -8.30 22.43 -3.30
C GLU A 34 -9.32 22.07 -2.21
N HIS A 35 -10.44 21.44 -2.60
CA HIS A 35 -11.46 21.03 -1.65
C HIS A 35 -11.01 19.87 -0.75
N GLU A 36 -10.28 18.88 -1.29
CA GLU A 36 -9.73 17.79 -0.45
C GLU A 36 -8.67 18.33 0.51
N LEU A 37 -7.81 19.24 0.06
CA LEU A 37 -6.80 19.89 0.90
C LEU A 37 -7.47 20.69 2.03
N ARG A 38 -8.52 21.46 1.71
CA ARG A 38 -9.27 22.23 2.71
C ARG A 38 -9.98 21.34 3.71
N ALA A 39 -10.68 20.30 3.24
CA ALA A 39 -11.34 19.32 4.10
C ALA A 39 -10.32 18.57 4.97
N GLY A 40 -9.16 18.21 4.41
CA GLY A 40 -8.06 17.60 5.14
C GLY A 40 -7.49 18.48 6.24
N ALA A 41 -7.33 19.78 5.99
CA ALA A 41 -6.90 20.73 7.01
C ALA A 41 -7.91 20.79 8.17
N ILE A 42 -9.21 20.89 7.85
CA ILE A 42 -10.29 20.90 8.86
C ILE A 42 -10.32 19.59 9.65
N ALA A 43 -10.21 18.44 8.98
CA ALA A 43 -10.22 17.14 9.63
C ALA A 43 -9.04 16.99 10.59
N ARG A 44 -7.83 17.43 10.20
CA ARG A 44 -6.63 17.38 11.04
C ARG A 44 -6.69 18.26 12.29
N GLU A 45 -7.57 19.27 12.34
CA GLU A 45 -7.83 20.04 13.57
C GLU A 45 -8.52 19.19 14.65
N LEU A 46 -9.25 18.14 14.25
CA LEU A 46 -10.09 17.31 15.12
C LEU A 46 -9.63 15.86 15.24
N TRP A 47 -8.97 15.32 14.22
CA TRP A 47 -8.54 13.92 14.18
C TRP A 47 -7.40 13.68 15.18
N PRO A 48 -7.47 12.64 16.04
CA PRO A 48 -6.55 12.48 17.18
C PRO A 48 -5.14 11.97 16.79
N ASN A 49 -4.92 11.63 15.52
CA ASN A 49 -3.73 10.95 15.03
C ASN A 49 -3.42 11.38 13.58
N PRO A 50 -2.31 10.94 12.96
CA PRO A 50 -1.93 11.41 11.63
C PRO A 50 -2.67 10.70 10.48
N TYR A 51 -3.60 9.78 10.76
CA TYR A 51 -4.20 8.87 9.78
C TYR A 51 -5.35 9.52 9.00
N VAL A 52 -5.04 10.58 8.26
CA VAL A 52 -5.95 11.26 7.34
C VAL A 52 -5.38 11.17 5.93
N THR A 53 -5.98 10.31 5.10
CA THR A 53 -5.61 10.09 3.70
C THR A 53 -6.46 10.97 2.78
N LEU A 54 -5.80 11.73 1.90
CA LEU A 54 -6.47 12.48 0.83
C LEU A 54 -6.39 11.67 -0.47
N GLY A 55 -7.54 11.48 -1.13
CA GLY A 55 -7.65 10.65 -2.32
C GLY A 55 -6.68 11.05 -3.44
N HIS A 56 -6.52 12.35 -3.70
CA HIS A 56 -5.63 12.85 -4.75
C HIS A 56 -4.14 12.60 -4.48
N ALA A 57 -3.74 12.46 -3.21
CA ALA A 57 -2.33 12.44 -2.81
C ALA A 57 -1.62 11.11 -3.10
N LEU A 58 -2.38 10.01 -3.18
CA LEU A 58 -1.85 8.68 -3.47
C LEU A 58 -1.83 8.39 -4.97
N LEU A 59 -2.90 8.78 -5.67
CA LEU A 59 -3.10 8.53 -7.08
C LEU A 59 -3.83 9.71 -7.73
N SER A 60 -3.17 10.40 -8.66
CA SER A 60 -3.76 11.50 -9.43
C SER A 60 -4.33 10.99 -10.76
N GLU A 61 -5.25 10.03 -10.69
CA GLU A 61 -5.97 9.48 -11.85
C GLU A 61 -7.41 9.98 -11.93
N PHE A 62 -7.93 10.05 -13.17
CA PHE A 62 -9.28 10.55 -13.42
C PHE A 62 -10.37 9.64 -12.83
N ARG A 63 -10.09 8.35 -12.72
CA ARG A 63 -11.01 7.32 -12.25
C ARG A 63 -11.23 7.43 -10.75
N GLU A 64 -12.48 7.62 -10.34
CA GLU A 64 -12.85 7.80 -8.94
C GLU A 64 -12.83 6.49 -8.14
N TYR A 65 -13.24 5.38 -8.76
CA TYR A 65 -13.34 4.09 -8.08
C TYR A 65 -11.96 3.53 -7.67
N GLU A 66 -11.00 3.51 -8.59
CA GLU A 66 -9.64 3.02 -8.35
C GLU A 66 -8.88 3.93 -7.37
N ARG A 67 -9.03 5.25 -7.51
CA ARG A 67 -8.46 6.23 -6.55
C ARG A 67 -9.08 6.07 -5.17
N GLY A 68 -10.40 5.92 -5.08
CA GLY A 68 -11.10 5.74 -3.81
C GLY A 68 -10.74 4.43 -3.13
N THR A 69 -10.65 3.34 -3.89
CA THR A 69 -10.27 2.01 -3.39
C THR A 69 -8.83 2.03 -2.90
N THR A 70 -7.90 2.58 -3.68
CA THR A 70 -6.48 2.71 -3.29
C THR A 70 -6.33 3.54 -2.00
N ALA A 71 -7.05 4.67 -1.89
CA ALA A 71 -7.03 5.49 -0.69
C ALA A 71 -7.62 4.78 0.54
N SER A 72 -8.67 3.98 0.34
CA SER A 72 -9.29 3.17 1.39
C SER A 72 -8.36 2.07 1.89
N VAL A 73 -7.69 1.36 0.97
CA VAL A 73 -6.66 0.36 1.33
C VAL A 73 -5.52 1.02 2.11
N ASN A 74 -5.04 2.20 1.67
CA ASN A 74 -4.00 2.93 2.39
C ASN A 74 -4.42 3.24 3.83
N ALA A 75 -5.62 3.81 4.02
CA ALA A 75 -6.12 4.16 5.34
C ALA A 75 -6.35 2.94 6.24
N ALA A 76 -6.75 1.80 5.67
CA ALA A 76 -6.93 0.56 6.42
C ALA A 76 -5.60 -0.05 6.89
N VAL A 77 -4.56 0.00 6.05
CA VAL A 77 -3.25 -0.60 6.35
C VAL A 77 -2.35 0.32 7.17
N GLN A 78 -2.47 1.64 6.97
CA GLN A 78 -1.57 2.65 7.55
C GLN A 78 -1.39 2.54 9.07
N PRO A 79 -2.45 2.43 9.91
CA PRO A 79 -2.27 2.33 11.37
C PRO A 79 -1.53 1.06 11.80
N ILE A 80 -1.79 -0.05 11.11
CA ILE A 80 -1.17 -1.35 11.40
C ILE A 80 0.32 -1.28 11.06
N LEU A 81 0.64 -0.75 9.88
CA LEU A 81 2.01 -0.60 9.41
C LEU A 81 2.79 0.38 10.28
N ASP A 82 2.22 1.54 10.63
CA ASP A 82 2.88 2.55 11.49
C ASP A 82 3.28 1.96 12.85
N ARG A 83 2.34 1.28 13.53
CA ARG A 83 2.62 0.62 14.81
C ARG A 83 3.75 -0.40 14.72
N TYR A 84 3.75 -1.20 13.67
CA TYR A 84 4.78 -2.22 13.46
C TYR A 84 6.15 -1.60 13.19
N ILE A 85 6.21 -0.65 12.25
CA ILE A 85 7.46 0.01 11.85
C ILE A 85 8.06 0.81 13.00
N ARG A 86 7.25 1.57 13.75
CA ARG A 86 7.74 2.32 14.92
C ARG A 86 8.36 1.38 15.95
N ARG A 87 7.66 0.31 16.32
CA ARG A 87 8.16 -0.68 17.28
C ARG A 87 9.48 -1.28 16.80
N LEU A 88 9.55 -1.70 15.54
CA LEU A 88 10.77 -2.28 14.98
C LEU A 88 11.93 -1.27 14.97
N GLN A 89 11.68 -0.01 14.58
CA GLN A 89 12.71 1.02 14.60
C GLN A 89 13.22 1.32 16.01
N ASP A 90 12.32 1.39 17.00
CA ASP A 90 12.68 1.62 18.40
C ASP A 90 13.50 0.46 18.97
N ASP A 91 13.10 -0.78 18.69
CA ASP A 91 13.84 -1.98 19.11
C ASP A 91 15.23 -2.05 18.47
N LEU A 92 15.35 -1.69 17.19
CA LEU A 92 16.64 -1.63 16.49
C LEU A 92 17.54 -0.54 17.07
N ARG A 93 17.00 0.66 17.32
CA ARG A 93 17.72 1.78 17.94
C ARG A 93 18.20 1.42 19.35
N ALA A 94 17.35 0.80 20.16
CA ALA A 94 17.69 0.35 21.51
C ALA A 94 18.84 -0.68 21.51
N LYS A 95 19.00 -1.45 20.43
CA LYS A 95 20.10 -2.40 20.22
C LYS A 95 21.34 -1.79 19.54
N GLY A 96 21.36 -0.48 19.32
CA GLY A 96 22.50 0.24 18.75
C GLY A 96 22.55 0.31 17.23
N PHE A 97 21.46 -0.06 16.53
CA PHE A 97 21.37 0.15 15.08
C PHE A 97 21.18 1.64 14.77
N ALA A 98 22.15 2.23 14.05
CA ALA A 98 22.22 3.67 13.80
C ALA A 98 22.02 4.04 12.31
N ARG A 99 21.47 3.13 11.50
CA ARG A 99 21.22 3.34 10.07
C ARG A 99 19.72 3.40 9.78
N ASP A 100 19.38 3.73 8.54
CA ASP A 100 17.99 3.73 8.09
C ASP A 100 17.47 2.30 7.93
N LEU A 101 16.28 2.05 8.47
CA LEU A 101 15.51 0.85 8.17
C LEU A 101 14.84 1.05 6.80
N LEU A 102 15.11 0.16 5.86
CA LEU A 102 14.48 0.15 4.54
C LEU A 102 13.36 -0.90 4.52
N VAL A 103 12.24 -0.54 3.89
CA VAL A 103 11.06 -1.39 3.72
C VAL A 103 10.85 -1.65 2.23
N MET A 104 10.58 -2.91 1.88
CA MET A 104 10.25 -3.30 0.51
C MET A 104 8.87 -2.80 0.12
N ASN A 105 8.74 -2.28 -1.10
CA ASN A 105 7.47 -1.93 -1.72
C ASN A 105 7.03 -3.02 -2.70
N GLY A 106 5.74 -3.02 -3.04
CA GLY A 106 5.17 -3.93 -4.04
C GLY A 106 5.81 -3.78 -5.43
N ASN A 107 6.43 -2.64 -5.75
CA ASN A 107 7.15 -2.45 -7.02
C ASN A 107 8.56 -3.06 -7.08
N GLY A 108 9.01 -3.76 -6.02
CA GLY A 108 10.35 -4.35 -5.94
C GLY A 108 11.46 -3.39 -5.53
N GLY A 109 11.15 -2.11 -5.30
CA GLY A 109 12.06 -1.13 -4.71
C GLY A 109 11.96 -1.08 -3.19
N THR A 110 12.85 -0.30 -2.55
CA THR A 110 12.80 -0.06 -1.09
C THR A 110 12.68 1.42 -0.76
N VAL A 111 12.06 1.73 0.37
CA VAL A 111 11.92 3.10 0.89
C VAL A 111 12.29 3.15 2.38
N PRO A 112 12.78 4.29 2.89
CA PRO A 112 12.97 4.48 4.31
C PRO A 112 11.66 4.27 5.08
N ALA A 113 11.75 3.52 6.18
CA ALA A 113 10.63 3.20 7.06
C ALA A 113 9.83 4.44 7.55
N GLY A 114 10.48 5.60 7.70
CA GLY A 114 9.80 6.83 8.08
C GLY A 114 8.86 7.39 7.00
N LEU A 115 9.06 7.03 5.73
CA LEU A 115 8.27 7.52 4.59
C LEU A 115 7.20 6.52 4.14
N VAL A 116 7.28 5.27 4.59
CA VAL A 116 6.40 4.20 4.12
C VAL A 116 4.96 4.35 4.62
N VAL A 117 4.79 4.99 5.79
CA VAL A 117 3.50 5.08 6.50
C VAL A 117 2.49 5.93 5.74
N GLU A 118 2.93 7.02 5.09
CA GLU A 118 2.04 7.90 4.32
C GLU A 118 1.45 7.20 3.09
N ALA A 119 2.21 6.29 2.49
CA ALA A 119 1.83 5.51 1.31
C ALA A 119 1.85 4.00 1.59
N ALA A 120 1.27 3.58 2.71
CA ALA A 120 1.18 2.18 3.16
C ALA A 120 0.59 1.23 2.09
N ALA A 121 -0.30 1.71 1.23
CA ALA A 121 -0.81 0.90 0.11
C ALA A 121 0.30 0.42 -0.86
N LYS A 122 1.44 1.13 -0.94
CA LYS A 122 2.59 0.73 -1.76
C LYS A 122 3.35 -0.49 -1.20
N THR A 123 3.09 -0.90 0.04
CA THR A 123 3.70 -2.12 0.62
C THR A 123 2.85 -3.36 0.41
N VAL A 124 1.65 -3.21 -0.17
CA VAL A 124 0.84 -4.35 -0.61
C VAL A 124 1.68 -5.17 -1.61
N MET A 125 1.69 -6.50 -1.44
CA MET A 125 2.52 -7.43 -2.21
C MET A 125 4.05 -7.27 -2.09
N SER A 126 4.57 -6.57 -1.07
CA SER A 126 6.02 -6.39 -0.90
C SER A 126 6.80 -7.70 -0.69
N GLY A 127 6.18 -8.70 -0.09
CA GLY A 127 6.78 -10.02 0.16
C GLY A 127 7.07 -10.75 -1.16
N PRO A 128 6.05 -11.08 -1.96
CA PRO A 128 6.24 -11.73 -3.26
C PRO A 128 7.13 -10.92 -4.20
N ALA A 129 6.98 -9.58 -4.23
CA ALA A 129 7.87 -8.71 -4.99
C ALA A 129 9.35 -8.91 -4.60
N SER A 130 9.67 -9.03 -3.31
CA SER A 130 11.05 -9.30 -2.87
C SER A 130 11.59 -10.65 -3.38
N GLY A 131 10.75 -11.68 -3.42
CA GLY A 131 11.10 -13.00 -3.96
C GLY A 131 11.43 -12.94 -5.44
N VAL A 132 10.62 -12.22 -6.22
CA VAL A 132 10.86 -12.00 -7.66
C VAL A 132 12.14 -11.21 -7.90
N MET A 133 12.39 -10.15 -7.12
CA MET A 133 13.62 -9.37 -7.22
C MET A 133 14.87 -10.22 -6.89
N ALA A 134 14.79 -11.07 -5.87
CA ALA A 134 15.85 -12.01 -5.53
C ALA A 134 16.08 -13.06 -6.63
N ALA A 135 15.00 -13.56 -7.22
CA ALA A 135 15.07 -14.47 -8.36
C ALA A 135 15.73 -13.80 -9.58
N ALA A 136 15.38 -12.55 -9.90
CA ALA A 136 16.01 -11.79 -10.98
C ALA A 136 17.51 -11.57 -10.74
N ALA A 137 17.89 -11.20 -9.51
CA ALA A 137 19.30 -11.05 -9.14
C ALA A 137 20.08 -12.38 -9.24
N THR A 138 19.45 -13.51 -8.93
CA THR A 138 20.03 -14.85 -9.07
C THR A 138 20.12 -15.28 -10.54
N LEU A 139 19.09 -14.98 -11.33
CA LEU A 139 19.03 -15.26 -12.77
C LEU A 139 20.14 -14.53 -13.54
N ALA A 140 20.41 -13.27 -13.18
CA ALA A 140 21.50 -12.49 -13.78
C ALA A 140 22.88 -13.16 -13.58
N GLN A 141 23.09 -13.83 -12.43
CA GLN A 141 24.33 -14.53 -12.11
C GLN A 141 24.47 -15.86 -12.87
N SER A 142 23.36 -16.48 -13.29
CA SER A 142 23.39 -17.72 -14.06
C SER A 142 23.55 -17.49 -15.58
N GLY A 143 23.57 -16.23 -16.03
CA GLY A 143 23.65 -15.88 -17.45
C GLY A 143 22.36 -16.12 -18.23
N LEU A 144 21.28 -16.48 -17.54
CA LEU A 144 19.94 -16.63 -18.12
C LEU A 144 19.22 -15.27 -18.15
N LYS A 145 18.23 -15.16 -19.01
CA LYS A 145 17.44 -13.92 -19.17
C LYS A 145 15.95 -14.12 -18.93
N ASN A 146 15.45 -15.34 -18.97
CA ASN A 146 14.02 -15.62 -18.84
C ASN A 146 13.81 -16.66 -17.76
N ALA A 147 12.85 -16.41 -16.86
CA ALA A 147 12.46 -17.34 -15.82
C ALA A 147 11.00 -17.13 -15.42
N ILE A 148 10.40 -18.18 -14.87
CA ILE A 148 9.13 -18.10 -14.15
C ILE A 148 9.47 -18.40 -12.68
N THR A 149 9.10 -17.51 -11.76
CA THR A 149 9.26 -17.75 -10.33
C THR A 149 8.14 -18.65 -9.83
N TYR A 150 8.43 -19.46 -8.81
CA TYR A 150 7.46 -20.31 -8.16
C TYR A 150 7.78 -20.32 -6.67
N ASP A 151 7.02 -19.55 -5.89
CA ASP A 151 7.18 -19.44 -4.44
C ASP A 151 5.94 -20.03 -3.76
N MET A 152 6.07 -21.25 -3.22
CA MET A 152 4.99 -21.93 -2.52
C MET A 152 5.21 -21.82 -1.01
N GLY A 153 4.25 -21.18 -0.34
CA GLY A 153 4.14 -21.15 1.11
C GLY A 153 3.15 -22.18 1.66
N GLY A 154 2.79 -22.02 2.94
CA GLY A 154 1.78 -22.85 3.59
C GLY A 154 0.35 -22.57 3.11
N THR A 155 0.07 -21.36 2.64
CA THR A 155 -1.29 -20.90 2.30
C THR A 155 -1.48 -20.67 0.81
N SER A 156 -0.46 -20.11 0.16
CA SER A 156 -0.52 -19.62 -1.21
C SER A 156 0.71 -20.02 -2.02
N THR A 157 0.57 -19.89 -3.33
CA THR A 157 1.67 -20.00 -4.29
C THR A 157 1.70 -18.73 -5.14
N ASP A 158 2.87 -18.10 -5.22
CA ASP A 158 3.12 -16.88 -5.97
C ASP A 158 3.96 -17.18 -7.21
N VAL A 159 3.52 -16.68 -8.37
CA VAL A 159 4.15 -16.92 -9.68
C VAL A 159 4.33 -15.59 -10.41
N ALA A 160 5.51 -15.37 -10.99
CA ALA A 160 5.82 -14.17 -11.77
C ALA A 160 6.71 -14.50 -12.98
N LEU A 161 6.62 -13.69 -14.02
CA LEU A 161 7.48 -13.77 -15.19
C LEU A 161 8.65 -12.78 -15.06
N ILE A 162 9.86 -13.29 -15.32
CA ILE A 162 11.05 -12.48 -15.56
C ILE A 162 11.40 -12.65 -17.03
N ALA A 163 11.32 -11.57 -17.81
CA ALA A 163 11.61 -11.57 -19.24
C ALA A 163 12.76 -10.61 -19.54
N GLY A 164 13.77 -11.07 -20.29
CA GLY A 164 14.94 -10.25 -20.61
C GLY A 164 15.77 -9.83 -19.39
N GLY A 165 15.64 -10.51 -18.25
CA GLY A 165 16.31 -10.23 -16.98
C GLY A 165 15.58 -9.20 -16.12
N VAL A 166 14.38 -8.76 -16.52
CA VAL A 166 13.62 -7.72 -15.85
C VAL A 166 12.27 -8.31 -15.39
N PRO A 167 11.94 -8.20 -14.08
CA PRO A 167 10.59 -8.46 -13.59
C PRO A 167 9.57 -7.50 -14.22
N GLU A 168 8.42 -8.02 -14.62
CA GLU A 168 7.33 -7.18 -15.11
C GLU A 168 6.70 -6.40 -13.96
N VAL A 169 6.32 -5.14 -14.22
CA VAL A 169 5.66 -4.26 -13.26
C VAL A 169 4.37 -3.78 -13.90
N SER A 170 3.24 -4.10 -13.27
CA SER A 170 1.91 -3.67 -13.66
C SER A 170 1.41 -2.56 -12.73
N ALA A 171 0.61 -1.64 -13.26
CA ALA A 171 -0.14 -0.67 -12.46
C ALA A 171 -1.57 -1.12 -12.20
N GLU A 172 -2.02 -2.22 -12.81
CA GLU A 172 -3.37 -2.76 -12.65
C GLU A 172 -3.30 -4.07 -11.88
N LEU A 173 -3.42 -3.99 -10.55
CA LEU A 173 -3.58 -5.16 -9.70
C LEU A 173 -4.98 -5.16 -9.10
N THR A 174 -5.59 -6.34 -9.07
CA THR A 174 -6.81 -6.58 -8.30
C THR A 174 -6.42 -7.43 -7.10
N ILE A 175 -6.55 -6.90 -5.88
CA ILE A 175 -6.39 -7.71 -4.67
C ILE A 175 -7.61 -8.61 -4.47
N ASP A 176 -7.51 -9.56 -3.54
CA ASP A 176 -8.62 -10.45 -3.16
C ASP A 176 -9.96 -9.70 -3.06
N TYR A 177 -11.03 -10.35 -3.52
CA TYR A 177 -12.39 -9.82 -3.63
C TYR A 177 -12.65 -8.78 -4.73
N GLY A 178 -11.73 -8.57 -5.67
CA GLY A 178 -12.03 -7.75 -6.85
C GLY A 178 -11.78 -6.25 -6.66
N LEU A 179 -11.03 -5.85 -5.62
CA LEU A 179 -10.74 -4.45 -5.33
C LEU A 179 -9.53 -3.99 -6.15
N PRO A 180 -9.70 -3.02 -7.08
CA PRO A 180 -8.58 -2.52 -7.88
C PRO A 180 -7.66 -1.63 -7.04
N ILE A 181 -6.36 -1.88 -7.14
CA ILE A 181 -5.31 -1.00 -6.62
C ILE A 181 -4.46 -0.56 -7.81
N HIS A 182 -4.45 0.74 -8.05
CA HIS A 182 -3.69 1.36 -9.14
C HIS A 182 -2.37 1.92 -8.63
N LEU A 183 -1.47 1.03 -8.22
CA LEU A 183 -0.11 1.38 -7.81
C LEU A 183 0.86 0.49 -8.59
N PRO A 184 2.02 1.01 -9.05
CA PRO A 184 3.04 0.18 -9.67
C PRO A 184 3.44 -0.95 -8.73
N MET A 185 3.32 -2.19 -9.18
CA MET A 185 3.63 -3.40 -8.43
C MET A 185 4.25 -4.45 -9.36
N VAL A 186 5.16 -5.26 -8.84
CA VAL A 186 5.68 -6.43 -9.55
C VAL A 186 4.51 -7.32 -9.91
N ASP A 187 4.45 -7.75 -11.17
CA ASP A 187 3.37 -8.58 -11.70
C ASP A 187 3.48 -10.00 -11.14
N VAL A 188 2.80 -10.22 -10.02
CA VAL A 188 2.75 -11.49 -9.31
C VAL A 188 1.31 -12.00 -9.30
N HIS A 189 1.14 -13.23 -9.74
CA HIS A 189 -0.11 -13.96 -9.60
C HIS A 189 -0.06 -14.88 -8.38
N THR A 190 -0.98 -14.66 -7.45
CA THR A 190 -1.14 -15.49 -6.26
C THR A 190 -2.28 -16.48 -6.47
N VAL A 191 -2.02 -17.76 -6.20
CA VAL A 191 -3.03 -18.80 -6.08
C VAL A 191 -3.17 -19.17 -4.62
N GLY A 192 -4.40 -19.18 -4.09
CA GLY A 192 -4.73 -19.59 -2.72
C GLY A 192 -4.61 -21.11 -2.48
N ALA A 193 -3.53 -21.71 -2.97
CA ALA A 193 -3.18 -23.10 -2.76
C ALA A 193 -1.71 -23.18 -2.33
N GLY A 194 -1.46 -23.77 -1.17
CA GLY A 194 -0.13 -23.96 -0.61
C GLY A 194 -0.03 -25.31 0.12
N GLY A 195 1.08 -25.54 0.81
CA GLY A 195 1.34 -26.82 1.47
C GLY A 195 0.37 -27.19 2.61
N GLY A 196 -0.37 -26.22 3.15
CA GLY A 196 -1.37 -26.37 4.21
C GLY A 196 -2.81 -26.31 3.74
N SER A 197 -3.05 -26.28 2.43
CA SER A 197 -4.41 -26.37 1.87
C SER A 197 -5.06 -27.70 2.24
N ILE A 198 -6.31 -27.65 2.67
CA ILE A 198 -7.08 -28.85 3.05
C ILE A 198 -7.43 -29.60 1.75
N ALA A 199 -7.07 -30.89 1.71
CA ALA A 199 -7.32 -31.81 0.61
C ALA A 199 -8.71 -32.45 0.69
#